data_AF-A0A9D8QVC4-F1
#
_entry.id   AF-A0A9D8QVC4-F1
#
_cell.length_a   1.000
_cell.length_b   1.000
_cell.length_c   1.000
_cell.angle_alpha   90.00
_cell.angle_beta   90.00
_cell.angle_gamma   90.00
#
_symmetry.space_group_name_H-M   'P 1'
#
loop_
_entity.id
_entity.type
_entity.pdbx_description
1 polymer ?
#
loop_
_entity_poly.entity_id
_entity_poly.type
_entity_poly.pdbx_seq_one_letter_code
_entity_poly.pdbx_strand_id
1 'polypeptide(L)'
;MNFRKIAILVLLLCSASLGQAQDEKTFFLISNTHLDTQWNWDVKTTISQYIKNTLVDNMALMGKYPDFRLNYEGAIKYMWMKEYYPTE
;
A
#
# COMPACT_ATOMS: atom_id res chain seq x y z
N MET A 1 -29.84 51.04 3.40
CA MET A 1 -29.55 49.84 2.59
C MET A 1 -30.82 48.99 2.53
N ASN A 2 -31.35 48.67 1.35
CA ASN A 2 -32.70 48.09 1.22
C ASN A 2 -32.73 46.59 1.52
N PHE A 3 -33.87 46.10 2.03
CA PHE A 3 -34.09 44.71 2.49
C PHE A 3 -33.62 43.64 1.49
N ARG A 4 -33.82 43.86 0.18
CA ARG A 4 -33.33 42.95 -0.89
C ARG A 4 -31.80 42.81 -0.90
N LYS A 5 -31.05 43.89 -0.63
CA LYS A 5 -29.58 43.85 -0.58
C LYS A 5 -29.09 43.11 0.66
N ILE A 6 -29.79 43.26 1.78
CA ILE A 6 -29.49 42.54 3.02
C ILE A 6 -29.76 41.03 2.84
N ALA A 7 -30.90 40.67 2.24
CA ALA A 7 -31.25 39.28 1.97
C ALA A 7 -30.23 38.58 1.04
N ILE A 8 -29.77 39.27 -0.01
CA ILE A 8 -28.75 38.74 -0.93
C ILE A 8 -27.41 38.56 -0.21
N LEU A 9 -27.01 39.51 0.62
CA LEU A 9 -25.75 39.44 1.39
C LEU A 9 -25.77 38.27 2.38
N VAL A 10 -26.89 38.05 3.07
CA VAL A 10 -27.07 36.93 4.01
C VAL A 10 -27.03 35.59 3.27
N LEU A 11 -27.64 35.49 2.08
CA LEU A 11 -27.62 34.27 1.27
C LEU A 11 -26.20 33.91 0.79
N LEU A 12 -25.42 34.92 0.39
CA LEU A 12 -24.01 34.78 -0.01
C LEU A 12 -23.10 34.39 1.17
N LEU A 13 -23.35 34.94 2.36
CA LEU A 13 -22.63 34.58 3.58
C LEU A 13 -22.94 33.13 4.03
N CYS A 14 -24.19 32.67 3.90
CA CYS A 14 -24.57 31.29 4.23
C CYS A 14 -24.02 30.24 3.26
N SER A 15 -23.77 30.59 2.00
CA SER A 15 -23.18 29.65 1.03
C SER A 15 -21.67 29.48 1.23
N ALA A 16 -20.98 30.48 1.81
CA ALA A 16 -19.56 30.37 2.16
C ALA A 16 -19.31 29.37 3.32
N SER A 17 -20.31 29.10 4.16
CA SER A 17 -20.20 28.19 5.31
C SER A 17 -20.51 26.72 5.01
N LEU A 18 -20.88 26.36 3.77
CA LEU A 18 -21.20 24.96 3.39
C LEU A 18 -19.96 24.10 3.08
N GLY A 19 -18.77 24.70 3.02
CA GLY A 19 -17.51 23.98 2.83
C GLY A 19 -16.93 23.47 4.14
N GLN A 20 -17.66 22.64 4.90
CA GLN A 20 -17.01 21.84 5.94
C GLN A 20 -16.19 20.76 5.23
N ALA A 21 -14.86 20.86 5.30
CA ALA A 21 -13.97 19.77 4.92
C ALA A 21 -14.38 18.53 5.72
N GLN A 22 -14.88 17.52 5.02
CA GLN A 22 -15.23 16.24 5.60
C GLN A 22 -13.93 15.63 6.14
N ASP A 23 -13.89 15.31 7.43
CA ASP A 23 -12.76 14.64 8.08
C ASP A 23 -12.70 13.19 7.55
N GLU A 24 -12.12 13.04 6.36
CA GLU A 24 -12.08 11.79 5.62
C GLU A 24 -11.08 10.84 6.32
N LYS A 25 -11.61 9.84 7.02
CA LYS A 25 -10.79 8.83 7.68
C LYS A 25 -10.14 7.96 6.61
N THR A 26 -8.82 8.06 6.51
CA THR A 26 -8.03 7.24 5.59
C THR A 26 -7.61 5.94 6.26
N PHE A 27 -7.91 4.80 5.63
CA PHE A 27 -7.44 3.49 6.07
C PHE A 27 -6.38 2.98 5.11
N PHE A 28 -5.18 2.71 5.63
CA PHE A 28 -4.06 2.19 4.86
C PHE A 28 -3.99 0.67 5.01
N LEU A 29 -4.05 -0.05 3.90
CA LEU A 29 -3.78 -1.48 3.85
C LEU A 29 -2.53 -1.72 3.03
N ILE A 30 -1.58 -2.43 3.61
CA ILE A 30 -0.38 -2.91 2.92
C ILE A 30 -0.24 -4.39 3.25
N SER A 31 -0.09 -5.22 2.23
CA SER A 31 0.17 -6.65 2.43
C SER A 31 1.59 -6.83 2.94
N ASN A 32 1.78 -7.67 3.95
CA ASN A 32 3.08 -8.02 4.48
C ASN A 32 3.34 -9.51 4.33
N THR A 33 4.54 -9.88 3.88
CA THR A 33 5.00 -11.27 3.92
C THR A 33 6.09 -11.43 4.96
N HIS A 34 5.75 -12.11 6.05
CA HIS A 34 6.73 -12.59 7.02
C HIS A 34 7.27 -13.93 6.54
N LEU A 35 8.59 -14.11 6.61
CA LEU A 35 9.22 -15.39 6.28
C LEU A 35 10.42 -15.60 7.17
N ASP A 36 10.33 -16.58 8.07
CA ASP A 36 11.44 -17.04 8.88
C ASP A 36 12.54 -17.63 7.98
N THR A 37 13.76 -17.17 8.20
CA THR A 37 14.94 -17.71 7.50
C THR A 37 15.08 -19.21 7.73
N GLN A 38 14.75 -19.66 8.94
CA GLN A 38 14.73 -21.06 9.34
C GLN A 38 13.73 -21.23 10.49
N TRP A 39 12.87 -22.25 10.41
CA TRP A 39 12.00 -22.64 11.52
C TRP A 39 11.81 -24.16 11.51
N ASN A 40 10.72 -24.66 10.95
CA ASN A 40 10.45 -26.10 10.79
C ASN A 40 11.01 -26.67 9.48
N TRP A 41 11.90 -25.92 8.83
CA TRP A 41 12.59 -26.23 7.58
C TRP A 41 14.00 -25.64 7.64
N ASP A 42 14.88 -26.07 6.74
CA ASP A 42 16.26 -25.57 6.66
C ASP A 42 16.39 -24.33 5.76
N VAL A 43 17.50 -23.59 5.90
CA VAL A 43 17.78 -22.40 5.07
C VAL A 43 17.81 -22.74 3.58
N LYS A 44 18.23 -23.94 3.20
CA LYS A 44 18.24 -24.38 1.80
C LYS A 44 16.84 -24.45 1.22
N THR A 45 15.85 -24.90 1.99
CA THR A 45 14.43 -24.90 1.61
C THR A 45 13.92 -23.46 1.48
N THR A 46 14.27 -22.58 2.43
CA THR A 46 13.94 -21.16 2.35
C THR A 46 14.43 -20.53 1.04
N ILE A 47 15.70 -20.75 0.68
CA ILE A 47 16.30 -20.22 -0.54
C ILE A 47 15.70 -20.89 -1.78
N SER A 48 15.64 -22.22 -1.81
CA SER A 48 15.28 -22.96 -3.03
C SER A 48 13.80 -22.91 -3.38
N GLN A 49 12.92 -22.68 -2.39
CA GLN A 49 11.47 -22.74 -2.59
C GLN A 49 10.78 -21.47 -2.14
N TYR A 50 10.91 -21.10 -0.85
CA TYR A 50 10.01 -20.11 -0.27
C TYR A 50 10.30 -18.68 -0.72
N ILE A 51 11.56 -18.27 -0.77
CA ILE A 51 11.94 -16.94 -1.27
C ILE A 51 11.56 -16.81 -2.75
N LYS A 52 11.91 -17.82 -3.56
CA LYS A 52 11.59 -17.84 -4.99
C LYS A 52 10.09 -17.71 -5.22
N ASN A 53 9.30 -18.62 -4.65
CA ASN A 53 7.85 -18.63 -4.85
C ASN A 53 7.20 -17.35 -4.33
N THR A 54 7.60 -16.87 -3.15
CA THR A 54 7.10 -15.61 -2.59
C THR A 54 7.30 -14.46 -3.56
N LEU A 55 8.51 -14.29 -4.10
CA LEU A 55 8.82 -13.14 -4.93
C LEU A 55 8.23 -13.27 -6.34
N VAL A 56 8.31 -14.44 -6.98
CA VAL A 56 7.74 -14.67 -8.31
C VAL A 56 6.21 -14.46 -8.30
N ASP A 57 5.50 -15.07 -7.34
CA ASP A 57 4.05 -14.98 -7.28
C ASP A 57 3.59 -13.55 -6.98
N ASN A 58 4.26 -12.86 -6.03
CA ASN A 58 3.89 -11.48 -5.71
C ASN A 58 4.27 -10.50 -6.84
N MET A 59 5.37 -10.70 -7.56
CA MET A 59 5.70 -9.86 -8.72
C MET A 59 4.66 -10.01 -9.83
N ALA A 60 4.16 -11.23 -10.07
CA ALA A 60 3.05 -11.45 -10.99
C ALA A 60 1.76 -10.72 -10.54
N LEU A 61 1.45 -10.74 -9.23
CA LEU A 61 0.33 -9.99 -8.67
C LEU A 61 0.52 -8.48 -8.80
N MET A 62 1.73 -7.95 -8.58
CA MET A 62 2.04 -6.53 -8.78
C MET A 62 1.88 -6.12 -10.24
N GLY A 63 2.25 -6.97 -11.20
CA GLY A 63 2.03 -6.73 -12.63
C GLY A 63 0.54 -6.75 -13.01
N LYS A 64 -0.26 -7.58 -12.34
CA LYS A 64 -1.71 -7.72 -12.59
C LYS A 64 -2.56 -6.64 -11.91
N TYR A 65 -2.17 -6.21 -10.71
CA TYR A 65 -2.93 -5.29 -9.87
C TYR A 65 -2.07 -4.05 -9.54
N PRO A 66 -2.26 -2.92 -10.27
CA PRO A 66 -1.38 -1.76 -10.15
C PRO A 66 -1.42 -1.06 -8.79
N ASP A 67 -2.46 -1.27 -7.99
CA ASP A 67 -2.60 -0.74 -6.63
C ASP A 67 -2.11 -1.70 -5.54
N PHE A 68 -1.74 -2.93 -5.90
CA PHE A 68 -1.18 -3.87 -4.95
C PHE A 68 0.19 -3.37 -4.46
N ARG A 69 0.38 -3.37 -3.14
CA ARG A 69 1.61 -2.98 -2.46
C ARG A 69 2.01 -4.09 -1.50
N LEU A 70 3.24 -4.58 -1.65
CA LEU A 70 3.83 -5.59 -0.79
C LEU A 70 4.93 -4.98 0.08
N ASN A 71 4.93 -5.31 1.36
CA ASN A 71 6.07 -5.21 2.24
C ASN A 71 6.69 -6.60 2.44
N TYR A 72 7.97 -6.74 2.14
CA TYR A 72 8.71 -7.97 2.37
C TYR A 72 9.99 -7.70 3.15
N GLU A 73 9.98 -8.15 4.40
CA GLU A 73 11.05 -7.92 5.38
C GLU A 73 12.32 -8.73 5.05
N GLY A 74 13.46 -8.34 5.60
CA GLY A 74 14.70 -9.13 5.60
C GLY A 74 15.53 -8.98 4.32
N ALA A 75 16.50 -8.06 4.35
CA ALA A 75 17.38 -7.76 3.22
C ALA A 75 18.12 -8.99 2.64
N ILE A 76 18.42 -9.98 3.49
CA ILE A 76 19.08 -11.22 3.10
C ILE A 76 18.31 -12.02 2.05
N LYS A 77 16.97 -11.95 2.07
CA LYS A 77 16.11 -12.64 1.08
C LYS A 77 16.33 -12.08 -0.33
N TYR A 78 16.50 -10.77 -0.45
CA TYR A 78 16.82 -10.10 -1.71
C TYR A 78 18.25 -10.41 -2.17
N MET A 79 19.20 -10.50 -1.23
CA MET A 79 20.57 -10.93 -1.57
C MET A 79 20.57 -12.35 -2.12
N TRP A 80 19.84 -13.28 -1.50
CA TRP A 80 19.74 -14.65 -1.97
C TRP A 80 19.00 -14.79 -3.30
N MET A 81 17.98 -13.98 -3.60
CA MET A 81 17.45 -13.97 -4.96
C MET A 81 18.48 -13.53 -5.98
N LYS A 82 19.24 -12.46 -5.70
CA LYS A 82 20.29 -12.00 -6.61
C LYS A 82 21.40 -13.04 -6.79
N GLU A 83 21.74 -13.77 -5.73
CA GLU A 83 22.81 -14.77 -5.72
C GLU A 83 22.39 -16.07 -6.42
N TYR A 84 21.23 -16.63 -6.06
CA TYR A 84 20.79 -17.95 -6.50
C TYR A 84 19.85 -17.93 -7.71
N TYR A 85 19.21 -16.78 -8.00
CA TYR A 85 18.25 -16.61 -9.10
C TYR A 85 18.45 -15.29 -9.88
N PRO A 86 19.63 -15.04 -10.46
CA PRO A 86 19.95 -13.75 -11.09
C PRO A 86 19.15 -13.45 -12.36
N THR A 87 18.43 -14.42 -12.93
CA THR A 87 17.68 -14.30 -14.19
C THR A 87 16.16 -14.30 -14.00
N GLU A 88 15.68 -14.50 -12.77
CA GLU A 88 14.28 -14.24 -12.41
C GLU A 88 14.08 -12.73 -12.26
#